data_AF-A0A485AI38-F1
#
_entry.id   AF-A0A485AI38-F1
#
_cell.length_a   1.000
_cell.length_b   1.000
_cell.length_c   1.000
_cell.angle_alpha   90.00
_cell.angle_beta   90.00
_cell.angle_gamma   90.00
#
_symmetry.space_group_name_H-M   'P 1'
#
loop_
_entity.id
_entity.type
_entity.pdbx_description
1 polymer ?
#
loop_
_entity_poly.entity_id
_entity_poly.type
_entity_poly.pdbx_seq_one_letter_code
_entity_poly.pdbx_strand_id
1 'polypeptide(L)'
;MKAALAALINGAPATLDTLKEIADAINNDPNFSTTINNALALKAPLASPALTGLPTAPTAAQTVNNTQIATTAFVKAALAALVGSSPAALDTLNELAAALGNDPNFATTMTNALAGKQPKDSTLSALSGKDVAGILTYLGLKESKQIVFTSSAQLAIPASITEIYVTGCAAGGGVRRVLAVQMRTLAVVAVVVVPGNQ
;
A
#
# COMPACT_ATOMS: atom_id res chain seq x y z
N MET A 1 -17.80 -90.11 -35.87
CA MET A 1 -18.02 -88.66 -35.81
C MET A 1 -18.44 -88.04 -37.15
N LYS A 2 -17.68 -88.22 -38.25
CA LYS A 2 -18.00 -87.59 -39.55
C LYS A 2 -19.39 -87.95 -40.13
N ALA A 3 -19.84 -89.21 -39.98
CA ALA A 3 -21.17 -89.64 -40.42
C ALA A 3 -22.33 -89.08 -39.56
N ALA A 4 -22.12 -88.95 -38.25
CA ALA A 4 -23.12 -88.39 -37.34
C ALA A 4 -23.29 -86.87 -37.52
N LEU A 5 -22.21 -86.14 -37.79
CA LEU A 5 -22.25 -84.72 -38.12
C LEU A 5 -22.98 -84.46 -39.44
N ALA A 6 -22.74 -85.28 -40.47
CA ALA A 6 -23.45 -85.20 -41.74
C ALA A 6 -24.96 -85.48 -41.57
N ALA A 7 -25.33 -86.45 -40.73
CA ALA A 7 -26.74 -86.72 -40.41
C ALA A 7 -27.42 -85.54 -39.69
N LEU A 8 -26.71 -84.86 -38.78
CA LEU A 8 -27.20 -83.67 -38.08
C LEU A 8 -27.41 -82.47 -39.03
N ILE A 9 -26.47 -82.24 -39.96
CA ILE A 9 -26.55 -81.16 -40.96
C ILE A 9 -27.70 -81.40 -41.95
N ASN A 10 -27.86 -82.65 -42.43
CA ASN A 10 -28.92 -82.99 -43.38
C ASN A 10 -30.31 -83.10 -42.74
N GLY A 11 -30.38 -83.40 -41.43
CA GLY A 11 -31.63 -83.57 -40.71
C GLY A 11 -32.31 -82.26 -40.29
N ALA A 12 -31.60 -81.12 -40.28
CA ALA A 12 -32.14 -79.85 -39.79
C ALA A 12 -31.52 -78.60 -40.47
N PRO A 13 -31.73 -78.40 -41.78
CA PRO A 13 -31.20 -77.23 -42.51
C PRO A 13 -31.69 -75.89 -41.93
N ALA A 14 -32.96 -75.82 -41.47
CA ALA A 14 -33.52 -74.61 -40.88
C ALA A 14 -32.86 -74.22 -39.54
N THR A 15 -32.46 -75.18 -38.70
CA THR A 15 -31.78 -74.85 -37.43
C THR A 15 -30.36 -74.35 -37.66
N LEU A 16 -29.66 -74.88 -38.67
CA LEU A 16 -28.34 -74.40 -39.03
C LEU A 16 -28.41 -72.96 -39.57
N ASP A 17 -29.47 -72.62 -40.31
CA ASP A 17 -29.76 -71.26 -40.76
C ASP A 17 -29.93 -70.31 -39.56
N THR A 18 -30.77 -70.67 -38.57
CA THR A 18 -30.93 -69.85 -37.35
C THR A 18 -29.64 -69.71 -36.54
N LEU A 19 -28.80 -70.73 -36.48
CA LEU A 19 -27.51 -70.65 -35.78
C LEU A 19 -26.50 -69.78 -36.54
N LYS A 20 -26.53 -69.82 -37.87
CA LYS A 20 -25.74 -68.91 -38.72
C LYS A 20 -26.19 -67.47 -38.53
N GLU A 21 -27.49 -67.21 -38.51
CA GLU A 21 -28.04 -65.88 -38.25
C GLU A 21 -27.64 -65.36 -36.87
N ILE A 22 -27.70 -66.19 -35.83
CA ILE A 22 -27.27 -65.82 -34.47
C ILE A 22 -25.77 -65.54 -34.42
N ALA A 23 -24.95 -66.43 -35.01
CA ALA A 23 -23.51 -66.25 -35.05
C ALA A 23 -23.14 -64.96 -35.79
N ASP A 24 -23.77 -64.70 -36.93
CA ASP A 24 -23.58 -63.46 -37.68
C ASP A 24 -24.07 -62.22 -36.90
N ALA A 25 -25.20 -62.31 -36.18
CA ALA A 25 -25.74 -61.22 -35.35
C ALA A 25 -24.83 -60.84 -34.17
N ILE A 26 -24.05 -61.80 -33.64
CA ILE A 26 -23.02 -61.55 -32.62
C ILE A 26 -21.62 -61.33 -33.23
N ASN A 27 -21.54 -61.11 -34.55
CA ASN A 27 -20.28 -60.94 -35.30
C ASN A 27 -19.29 -62.12 -35.15
N ASN A 28 -19.80 -63.34 -34.97
CA ASN A 28 -19.03 -64.55 -34.69
C ASN A 28 -18.06 -64.37 -33.49
N ASP A 29 -18.40 -63.54 -32.50
CA ASP A 29 -17.55 -63.27 -31.32
C ASP A 29 -17.69 -64.40 -30.27
N PRO A 30 -16.68 -65.27 -30.10
CA PRO A 30 -16.72 -66.32 -29.07
C PRO A 30 -16.66 -65.76 -27.64
N ASN A 31 -16.29 -64.48 -27.46
CA ASN A 31 -16.12 -63.80 -26.20
C ASN A 31 -17.13 -62.64 -26.00
N PHE A 32 -18.27 -62.67 -26.70
CA PHE A 32 -19.27 -61.60 -26.69
C PHE A 32 -19.58 -61.04 -25.28
N SER A 33 -19.72 -61.91 -24.27
CA SER A 33 -19.93 -61.52 -22.88
C SER A 33 -18.79 -60.64 -22.33
N THR A 34 -17.54 -61.03 -22.54
CA THR A 34 -16.36 -60.28 -22.13
C THR A 34 -16.27 -58.94 -22.87
N THR A 35 -16.52 -58.94 -24.18
CA THR A 35 -16.52 -57.73 -25.02
C THR A 35 -17.50 -56.68 -24.46
N ILE A 36 -18.73 -57.10 -24.16
CA ILE A 36 -19.76 -56.22 -23.61
C ILE A 36 -19.41 -55.76 -22.20
N ASN A 37 -18.94 -56.66 -21.32
CA ASN A 37 -18.54 -56.29 -19.95
C ASN A 37 -17.40 -55.27 -19.94
N ASN A 38 -16.40 -55.42 -20.82
CA ASN A 38 -15.32 -54.45 -20.96
C ASN A 38 -15.83 -53.09 -21.46
N ALA A 39 -16.73 -53.07 -22.44
CA ALA A 39 -17.32 -51.82 -22.94
C ALA A 39 -18.16 -51.11 -21.87
N LEU A 40 -18.88 -51.85 -21.02
CA LEU A 40 -19.64 -51.30 -19.90
C LEU A 40 -18.73 -50.77 -18.79
N ALA A 41 -17.59 -51.42 -18.53
CA ALA A 41 -16.61 -50.96 -17.55
C ALA A 41 -15.95 -49.61 -17.92
N LEU A 42 -16.02 -49.19 -19.20
CA LEU A 42 -15.57 -47.87 -19.66
C LEU A 42 -16.58 -46.74 -19.41
N LYS A 43 -17.84 -47.06 -19.06
CA LYS A 43 -18.84 -46.05 -18.74
C LYS A 43 -18.62 -45.50 -17.33
N ALA A 44 -18.95 -44.23 -17.13
CA ALA A 44 -18.88 -43.62 -15.80
C ALA A 44 -19.96 -44.23 -14.87
N PRO A 45 -19.67 -44.43 -13.57
CA PRO A 45 -20.68 -44.83 -12.58
C PRO A 45 -21.85 -43.85 -12.52
N LEU A 46 -23.06 -44.36 -12.30
CA LEU A 46 -24.25 -43.50 -12.15
C LEU A 46 -24.18 -42.64 -10.88
N ALA A 47 -23.74 -43.26 -9.77
CA ALA A 47 -23.55 -42.58 -8.51
C ALA A 47 -22.08 -42.15 -8.39
N SER A 48 -21.86 -40.86 -8.12
CA SER A 48 -20.54 -40.29 -7.86
C SER A 48 -19.48 -40.68 -8.91
N PRO A 49 -19.71 -40.42 -10.21
CA PRO A 49 -18.71 -40.69 -11.23
C PRO A 49 -17.41 -39.94 -10.93
N ALA A 50 -16.29 -40.66 -10.92
CA ALA A 50 -14.98 -40.02 -10.94
C ALA A 50 -14.70 -39.54 -12.38
N LEU A 51 -14.73 -38.23 -12.59
CA LEU A 51 -14.39 -37.64 -13.89
C LEU A 51 -12.86 -37.58 -14.04
N THR A 52 -12.33 -38.14 -15.11
CA THR A 52 -10.90 -38.14 -15.42
C THR A 52 -10.64 -37.40 -16.74
N GLY A 53 -9.41 -36.90 -16.95
CA GLY A 53 -9.06 -36.13 -18.14
C GLY A 53 -9.66 -34.72 -18.15
N LEU A 54 -10.13 -34.26 -19.33
CA LEU A 54 -10.79 -32.96 -19.52
C LEU A 54 -12.29 -33.16 -19.83
N PRO A 55 -13.13 -33.38 -18.81
CA PRO A 55 -14.56 -33.54 -19.02
C PRO A 55 -15.16 -32.25 -19.61
N THR A 56 -16.02 -32.41 -20.61
CA THR A 56 -16.80 -31.30 -21.16
C THR A 56 -18.24 -31.40 -20.63
N ALA A 57 -18.85 -30.24 -20.39
CA ALA A 57 -20.27 -30.14 -20.04
C ALA A 57 -20.86 -28.92 -20.77
N PRO A 58 -22.18 -28.91 -21.05
CA PRO A 58 -22.83 -27.74 -21.64
C PRO A 58 -22.67 -26.50 -20.74
N THR A 59 -22.35 -25.35 -21.33
CA THR A 59 -22.31 -24.07 -20.61
C THR A 59 -23.74 -23.58 -20.36
N ALA A 60 -24.12 -23.51 -19.09
CA ALA A 60 -25.41 -22.97 -18.67
C ALA A 60 -25.53 -21.46 -18.98
N ALA A 61 -26.77 -20.97 -19.08
CA ALA A 61 -27.02 -19.53 -19.07
C ALA A 61 -26.70 -18.93 -17.70
N GLN A 62 -26.26 -17.66 -17.67
CA GLN A 62 -25.84 -16.95 -16.44
C GLN A 62 -26.94 -16.80 -15.38
N THR A 63 -28.20 -17.04 -15.74
CA THR A 63 -29.36 -16.93 -14.86
C THR A 63 -29.71 -18.24 -14.15
N VAL A 64 -29.03 -19.34 -14.47
CA VAL A 64 -29.31 -20.66 -13.88
C VAL A 64 -28.77 -20.73 -12.46
N ASN A 65 -29.59 -21.22 -11.53
CA ASN A 65 -29.33 -21.27 -10.08
C ASN A 65 -29.69 -22.63 -9.46
N ASN A 66 -29.42 -23.73 -10.18
CA ASN A 66 -29.70 -25.10 -9.73
C ASN A 66 -28.40 -25.90 -9.53
N THR A 67 -28.50 -27.22 -9.41
CA THR A 67 -27.37 -28.12 -9.14
C THR A 67 -26.61 -28.57 -10.40
N GLN A 68 -26.83 -27.93 -11.56
CA GLN A 68 -26.07 -28.21 -12.78
C GLN A 68 -24.57 -27.92 -12.58
N ILE A 69 -23.72 -28.70 -13.23
CA ILE A 69 -22.26 -28.47 -13.22
C ILE A 69 -21.93 -27.10 -13.80
N ALA A 70 -21.21 -26.27 -13.04
CA ALA A 70 -20.66 -25.02 -13.53
C ALA A 70 -19.42 -25.28 -14.39
N THR A 71 -19.50 -24.93 -15.68
CA THR A 71 -18.35 -25.01 -16.59
C THR A 71 -17.36 -23.87 -16.35
N THR A 72 -16.10 -24.04 -16.77
CA THR A 72 -15.09 -22.97 -16.71
C THR A 72 -15.50 -21.73 -17.49
N ALA A 73 -16.20 -21.89 -18.62
CA ALA A 73 -16.72 -20.79 -19.43
C ALA A 73 -17.79 -19.97 -18.66
N PHE A 74 -18.71 -20.64 -17.96
CA PHE A 74 -19.71 -19.99 -17.11
C PHE A 74 -19.03 -19.15 -16.01
N VAL A 75 -18.07 -19.72 -15.27
CA VAL A 75 -17.38 -19.02 -14.19
C VAL A 75 -16.59 -17.82 -14.71
N LYS A 76 -15.89 -17.95 -15.85
CA LYS A 76 -15.18 -16.84 -16.50
C LYS A 76 -16.13 -15.70 -16.87
N ALA A 77 -17.29 -16.02 -17.45
CA ALA A 77 -18.29 -15.02 -17.82
C ALA A 77 -18.88 -14.33 -16.58
N ALA A 78 -19.16 -15.08 -15.50
CA ALA A 78 -19.69 -14.53 -14.26
C ALA A 78 -18.71 -13.57 -13.59
N LEU A 79 -17.42 -13.94 -13.52
CA LEU A 79 -16.37 -13.07 -12.99
C LEU A 79 -16.18 -11.82 -13.87
N ALA A 80 -16.17 -11.97 -15.19
CA ALA A 80 -16.07 -10.84 -16.10
C ALA A 80 -17.25 -9.87 -15.94
N ALA A 81 -18.47 -10.39 -15.75
CA ALA A 81 -19.64 -9.56 -15.48
C ALA A 81 -19.52 -8.82 -14.14
N LEU A 82 -19.01 -9.48 -13.09
CA LEU A 82 -18.78 -8.87 -11.77
C LEU A 82 -17.71 -7.77 -11.80
N VAL A 83 -16.60 -8.00 -12.50
CA VAL A 83 -15.53 -7.00 -12.69
C VAL A 83 -16.02 -5.86 -13.58
N GLY A 84 -16.73 -6.20 -14.66
CA GLY A 84 -17.27 -5.27 -15.64
C GLY A 84 -18.44 -4.41 -15.14
N SER A 85 -19.11 -4.79 -14.05
CA SER A 85 -20.15 -3.94 -13.43
C SER A 85 -19.57 -2.76 -12.65
N SER A 86 -18.25 -2.74 -12.41
CA SER A 86 -17.58 -1.71 -11.62
C SER A 86 -16.33 -1.10 -12.27
N PRO A 87 -16.31 -0.70 -13.57
CA PRO A 87 -15.09 -0.19 -14.20
C PRO A 87 -14.59 1.10 -13.54
N ALA A 88 -15.52 2.03 -13.26
CA ALA A 88 -15.21 3.29 -12.60
C ALA A 88 -14.68 3.08 -11.17
N ALA A 89 -15.25 2.16 -10.40
CA ALA A 89 -14.75 1.86 -9.06
C ALA A 89 -13.34 1.25 -9.09
N LEU A 90 -13.05 0.33 -10.01
CA LEU A 90 -11.70 -0.22 -10.16
C LEU A 90 -10.69 0.83 -10.61
N ASP A 91 -11.10 1.74 -11.49
CA ASP A 91 -10.30 2.90 -11.89
C ASP A 91 -10.01 3.80 -10.68
N THR A 92 -11.03 4.15 -9.87
CA THR A 92 -10.80 4.93 -8.64
C THR A 92 -9.87 4.24 -7.66
N LEU A 93 -9.92 2.91 -7.50
CA LEU A 93 -9.00 2.19 -6.62
C LEU A 93 -7.57 2.19 -7.16
N ASN A 94 -7.39 2.07 -8.48
CA ASN A 94 -6.10 2.18 -9.12
C ASN A 94 -5.53 3.60 -9.01
N GLU A 95 -6.36 4.62 -9.22
CA GLU A 95 -6.00 6.03 -9.04
C GLU A 95 -5.64 6.35 -7.58
N LEU A 96 -6.42 5.85 -6.62
CA LEU A 96 -6.13 5.99 -5.19
C LEU A 96 -4.82 5.30 -4.81
N ALA A 97 -4.60 4.07 -5.28
CA ALA A 97 -3.35 3.35 -5.04
C ALA A 97 -2.16 4.11 -5.62
N ALA A 98 -2.28 4.62 -6.85
CA ALA A 98 -1.26 5.44 -7.49
C ALA A 98 -1.04 6.78 -6.75
N ALA A 99 -2.10 7.46 -6.30
CA ALA A 99 -2.04 8.70 -5.54
C ALA A 99 -1.36 8.54 -4.18
N LEU A 100 -1.50 7.36 -3.56
CA LEU A 100 -0.81 6.96 -2.34
C LEU A 100 0.59 6.35 -2.61
N GLY A 101 1.05 6.36 -3.86
CA GLY A 101 2.39 5.91 -4.25
C GLY A 101 2.59 4.40 -4.24
N ASN A 102 1.50 3.61 -4.29
CA ASN A 102 1.51 2.16 -4.15
C ASN A 102 2.28 1.69 -2.90
N ASP A 103 2.23 2.48 -1.80
CA ASP A 103 3.02 2.25 -0.60
C ASP A 103 2.37 1.23 0.35
N PRO A 104 2.93 0.02 0.54
CA PRO A 104 2.39 -0.98 1.46
C PRO A 104 2.44 -0.51 2.93
N ASN A 105 3.29 0.47 3.25
CA ASN A 105 3.49 1.01 4.58
C ASN A 105 3.06 2.48 4.68
N PHE A 106 2.07 2.91 3.88
CA PHE A 106 1.61 4.31 3.78
C PHE A 106 1.48 5.02 5.13
N ALA A 107 0.87 4.37 6.13
CA ALA A 107 0.72 4.92 7.48
C ALA A 107 2.07 5.25 8.15
N THR A 108 3.05 4.34 8.04
CA THR A 108 4.41 4.54 8.57
C THR A 108 5.13 5.64 7.81
N THR A 109 5.03 5.66 6.48
CA THR A 109 5.64 6.70 5.63
C THR A 109 5.11 8.08 5.97
N MET A 110 3.79 8.24 6.11
CA MET A 110 3.18 9.51 6.52
C MET A 110 3.60 9.89 7.94
N THR A 111 3.63 8.94 8.88
CA THR A 111 4.09 9.21 10.25
C THR A 111 5.53 9.73 10.27
N ASN A 112 6.44 9.13 9.49
CA ASN A 112 7.82 9.58 9.37
C ASN A 112 7.92 10.97 8.70
N ALA A 113 7.15 11.21 7.63
CA ALA A 113 7.12 12.50 6.94
C ALA A 113 6.61 13.63 7.85
N LEU A 114 5.64 13.33 8.72
CA LEU A 114 5.12 14.28 9.73
C LEU A 114 6.08 14.45 10.90
N ALA A 115 6.75 13.40 11.37
CA ALA A 115 7.74 13.48 12.45
C ALA A 115 8.93 14.38 12.08
N GLY A 116 9.29 14.42 10.80
CA GLY A 116 10.29 15.37 10.28
C GLY A 116 9.80 16.81 10.13
N LYS A 117 8.50 17.10 10.30
CA LYS A 117 7.93 18.45 10.19
C LYS A 117 8.06 19.21 11.52
N GLN A 118 9.25 19.76 11.72
CA GLN A 118 9.51 20.96 12.53
C GLN A 118 10.09 22.01 11.55
N PRO A 119 9.69 23.29 11.59
CA PRO A 119 9.87 24.14 10.40
C PRO A 119 11.33 24.43 10.06
N LYS A 120 11.54 24.57 8.75
CA LYS A 120 12.78 24.56 7.97
C LYS A 120 13.67 25.81 8.17
N ASP A 121 13.57 26.46 9.32
CA ASP A 121 14.43 27.59 9.66
C ASP A 121 15.30 27.23 10.87
N SER A 122 16.59 27.53 10.77
CA SER A 122 17.57 27.19 11.81
C SER A 122 17.27 27.87 13.13
N THR A 123 16.60 29.04 13.13
CA THR A 123 16.17 29.72 14.34
C THR A 123 15.02 28.98 15.02
N LEU A 124 14.02 28.50 14.29
CA LEU A 124 12.91 27.79 14.92
C LEU A 124 13.34 26.41 15.43
N SER A 125 14.25 25.72 14.74
CA SER A 125 14.88 24.49 15.25
C SER A 125 15.72 24.76 16.51
N ALA A 126 16.44 25.88 16.55
CA ALA A 126 17.19 26.26 17.74
C ALA A 126 16.27 26.61 18.92
N LEU A 127 15.10 27.21 18.68
CA LEU A 127 14.21 27.70 19.74
C LEU A 127 13.19 26.68 20.23
N SER A 128 12.68 25.79 19.37
CA SER A 128 11.53 24.93 19.64
C SER A 128 11.72 23.90 20.77
N GLY A 129 12.97 23.56 21.11
CA GLY A 129 13.31 22.67 22.21
C GLY A 129 13.94 23.38 23.42
N LYS A 130 14.02 24.72 23.40
CA LYS A 130 14.62 25.50 24.50
C LYS A 130 13.55 25.88 25.50
N ASP A 131 13.90 25.75 26.78
CA ASP A 131 13.17 26.40 27.86
C ASP A 131 13.39 27.92 27.81
N VAL A 132 12.67 28.67 28.66
CA VAL A 132 12.76 30.13 28.71
C VAL A 132 14.22 30.59 28.87
N ALA A 133 14.99 29.95 29.76
CA ALA A 133 16.40 30.26 29.95
C ALA A 133 17.20 30.03 28.66
N GLY A 134 17.02 28.90 27.98
CA GLY A 134 17.66 28.59 26.70
C GLY A 134 17.38 29.65 25.64
N ILE A 135 16.12 30.10 25.51
CA ILE A 135 15.72 31.17 24.57
C ILE A 135 16.46 32.47 24.87
N LEU A 136 16.50 32.87 26.15
CA LEU A 136 17.23 34.07 26.57
C LEU A 136 18.71 33.98 26.19
N THR A 137 19.37 32.83 26.32
CA THR A 137 20.76 32.70 25.85
C THR A 137 20.90 32.77 24.34
N TYR A 138 19.99 32.16 23.59
CA TYR A 138 20.02 32.23 22.12
C TYR A 138 19.90 33.68 21.61
N LEU A 139 19.12 34.50 22.31
CA LEU A 139 18.95 35.93 22.03
C LEU A 139 20.04 36.82 22.69
N GLY A 140 20.98 36.25 23.45
CA GLY A 140 22.02 37.01 24.15
C GLY A 140 21.56 37.80 25.38
N LEU A 141 20.47 37.38 26.03
CA LEU A 141 19.76 38.07 27.11
C LEU A 141 19.96 37.45 28.51
N LYS A 142 21.06 36.72 28.77
CA LYS A 142 21.25 36.06 30.09
C LYS A 142 21.94 36.95 31.13
N GLU A 143 21.43 36.81 32.36
CA GLU A 143 21.91 37.32 33.67
C GLU A 143 22.06 38.83 33.86
N SER A 144 22.04 39.60 32.79
CA SER A 144 21.87 41.05 32.88
C SER A 144 20.76 41.44 31.92
N LYS A 145 19.77 42.21 32.40
CA LYS A 145 18.89 43.01 31.52
C LYS A 145 19.68 44.13 30.80
N GLN A 146 20.96 43.91 30.55
CA GLN A 146 21.95 44.85 30.08
C GLN A 146 22.67 44.23 28.89
N ILE A 147 22.76 44.96 27.79
CA ILE A 147 23.61 44.63 26.66
C ILE A 147 25.06 44.87 27.11
N VAL A 148 25.84 43.80 27.28
CA VAL A 148 27.24 43.89 27.73
C VAL A 148 28.17 43.89 26.51
N PHE A 149 28.94 44.97 26.32
CA PHE A 149 30.01 45.05 25.31
C PHE A 149 31.35 44.67 25.94
N THR A 150 31.96 43.58 25.49
CA THR A 150 33.24 43.06 26.02
C THR A 150 34.47 43.54 25.23
N SER A 151 34.29 44.36 24.19
CA SER A 151 35.34 45.01 23.40
C SER A 151 34.86 46.41 22.93
N SER A 152 35.68 47.14 22.16
CA SER A 152 35.32 48.42 21.51
C SER A 152 34.24 48.23 20.43
N ALA A 153 33.04 47.82 20.84
CA ALA A 153 31.87 47.64 19.99
C ALA A 153 30.94 48.86 20.12
N GLN A 154 30.33 49.26 19.00
CA GLN A 154 29.41 50.39 18.93
C GLN A 154 27.97 49.90 19.10
N LEU A 155 27.22 50.49 20.04
CA LEU A 155 25.77 50.34 20.11
C LEU A 155 25.12 51.31 19.12
N ALA A 156 24.60 50.79 18.01
CA ALA A 156 23.78 51.59 17.11
C ALA A 156 22.39 51.78 17.72
N ILE A 157 22.08 53.00 18.15
CA ILE A 157 20.79 53.37 18.72
C ILE A 157 19.93 53.96 17.59
N PRO A 158 18.71 53.44 17.32
CA PRO A 158 17.81 54.01 16.32
C PRO A 158 17.47 55.46 16.62
N ALA A 159 17.26 56.28 15.59
CA ALA A 159 16.94 57.71 15.72
C ALA A 159 15.61 58.00 16.46
N SER A 160 14.79 56.99 16.70
CA SER A 160 13.54 57.09 17.46
C SER A 160 13.72 57.08 18.98
N ILE A 161 14.91 56.72 19.49
CA ILE A 161 15.22 56.78 20.91
C ILE A 161 15.75 58.19 21.23
N THR A 162 14.98 58.94 22.01
CA THR A 162 15.27 60.34 22.34
C THR A 162 16.01 60.52 23.67
N GLU A 163 16.03 59.50 24.53
CA GLU A 163 16.66 59.55 25.84
C GLU A 163 17.47 58.28 26.12
N ILE A 164 18.65 58.46 26.72
CA ILE A 164 19.54 57.38 27.18
C ILE A 164 19.92 57.71 28.62
N TYR A 165 19.57 56.82 29.56
CA TYR A 165 19.95 56.96 30.95
C TYR A 165 21.25 56.18 31.21
N VAL A 166 22.30 56.88 31.63
CA VAL A 166 23.60 56.27 31.98
C VAL A 166 23.82 56.46 33.48
N THR A 167 23.84 55.36 34.24
CA THR A 167 24.13 55.37 35.68
C THR A 167 25.35 54.51 36.01
N GLY A 168 26.08 54.84 37.07
CA GLY A 168 27.06 53.92 37.67
C GLY A 168 28.40 53.73 36.93
N CYS A 169 29.00 54.80 36.40
CA CYS A 169 30.41 54.75 35.98
C CYS A 169 31.33 54.56 37.22
N ALA A 170 31.60 53.31 37.60
CA ALA A 170 32.55 53.00 38.67
C ALA A 170 33.97 52.89 38.10
N ALA A 171 34.83 53.87 38.39
CA ALA A 171 36.24 53.85 38.02
C ALA A 171 37.05 53.02 39.04
N GLY A 172 37.13 51.70 38.83
CA GLY A 172 38.12 50.88 39.52
C GLY A 172 39.52 51.15 38.96
N GLY A 173 40.36 51.84 39.72
CA GLY A 173 41.80 51.98 39.46
C GLY A 173 42.19 53.06 38.46
N GLY A 174 42.30 54.32 38.90
CA GLY A 174 43.22 55.36 38.39
C GLY A 174 43.10 55.85 36.93
N VAL A 175 42.43 55.15 36.03
CA VAL A 175 42.33 55.51 34.61
C VAL A 175 40.96 56.14 34.35
N ARG A 176 40.93 57.44 34.04
CA ARG A 176 39.72 58.14 33.57
C ARG A 176 39.29 57.53 32.23
N ARG A 177 38.35 56.59 32.25
CA ARG A 177 37.71 56.07 31.03
C ARG A 177 36.58 57.04 30.65
N VAL A 178 36.82 57.88 29.64
CA VAL A 178 35.81 58.78 29.07
C VAL A 178 34.87 57.95 28.20
N LEU A 179 33.56 57.94 28.50
CA LEU A 179 32.55 57.43 27.57
C LEU A 179 32.37 58.47 26.46
N ALA A 180 33.07 58.28 25.34
CA ALA A 180 32.93 59.15 24.18
C ALA A 180 31.66 58.79 23.40
N VAL A 181 30.67 59.67 23.39
CA VAL A 181 29.45 59.53 22.57
C VAL A 181 29.66 60.35 21.29
N GLN A 182 29.82 59.68 20.15
CA GLN A 182 29.96 60.34 18.85
C GLN A 182 28.58 60.38 18.16
N MET A 183 27.97 61.55 18.04
CA MET A 183 26.69 61.74 17.35
C MET A 183 26.93 61.96 15.85
N ARG A 184 26.22 61.22 14.98
CA ARG A 184 26.31 61.36 13.52
C ARG A 184 25.42 62.46 12.93
N THR A 185 24.49 63.01 13.72
CA THR A 185 23.56 64.07 13.34
C THR A 185 23.42 65.09 14.47
N LEU A 186 23.20 66.37 14.14
CA LEU A 186 23.16 67.51 15.07
C LEU A 186 22.02 67.48 16.11
N ALA A 187 21.31 66.36 16.26
CA ALA A 187 20.27 66.22 17.27
C ALA A 187 20.92 66.05 18.65
N VAL A 188 20.85 67.10 19.48
CA VAL A 188 21.34 67.09 20.86
C VAL A 188 20.54 66.08 21.67
N VAL A 189 21.07 64.87 21.87
CA VAL A 189 20.57 64.00 22.93
C VAL A 189 21.17 64.54 24.23
N ALA A 190 20.33 65.11 25.09
CA ALA A 190 20.76 65.57 26.40
C ALA A 190 21.27 64.36 27.21
N VAL A 191 22.58 64.28 27.43
CA VAL A 191 23.17 63.27 28.31
C VAL A 191 23.03 63.78 29.74
N VAL A 192 21.95 63.39 30.42
CA VAL A 192 21.75 63.69 31.83
C VAL A 192 22.59 62.73 32.66
N VAL A 193 23.71 63.22 33.20
CA VAL A 193 24.53 62.47 34.16
C VAL A 193 23.97 62.73 35.56
N VAL A 194 23.30 61.73 36.14
CA VAL A 194 22.79 61.81 37.53
C VAL A 194 23.87 61.29 38.48
N PRO A 195 24.40 62.11 39.41
CA PRO A 195 25.35 61.64 40.41
C PRO A 195 24.66 60.65 41.36
N GLY A 196 25.28 59.50 41.60
CA GLY A 196 24.79 58.53 42.59
C GLY A 196 25.00 59.06 44.01
N ASN A 197 23.96 59.03 44.84
CA ASN A 197 24.13 59.14 46.29
C ASN A 197 24.99 57.97 46.77
N GLN A 198 26.09 58.28 47.47
CA GLN A 198 26.83 57.32 48.28
C GLN A 198 25.94 56.81 49.42
#